data_AF-A0A4U6BAE5-F1
#
_entry.id   AF-A0A4U6BAE5-F1
#
_cell.length_a   1.000
_cell.length_b   1.000
_cell.length_c   1.000
_cell.angle_alpha   90.00
_cell.angle_beta   90.00
_cell.angle_gamma   90.00
#
_symmetry.space_group_name_H-M   'P 1'
#
loop_
_entity.id
_entity.type
_entity.pdbx_description
1 polymer ?
#
loop_
_entity_poly.entity_id
_entity_poly.type
_entity_poly.pdbx_seq_one_letter_code
_entity_poly.pdbx_strand_id
1 'polypeptide(L)' 'MVQGYEIGTVASSLGFERQASLTAMFKRWLGTTPTAYRRSWG' A
#
# COMPACT_ATOMS: atom_id res chain seq x y z
N MET A 1 -11.93 -13.71 -9.64
CA MET A 1 -10.67 -13.72 -8.88
C MET A 1 -10.31 -12.26 -8.65
N VAL A 2 -10.32 -11.75 -7.41
CA VAL A 2 -9.92 -10.36 -7.17
C VAL A 2 -8.43 -10.26 -7.42
N GLN A 3 -8.05 -9.73 -8.58
CA GLN A 3 -6.67 -9.49 -8.94
C GLN A 3 -6.22 -8.25 -8.17
N GLY A 4 -5.70 -8.48 -6.96
CA GLY A 4 -5.16 -7.39 -6.14
C GLY A 4 -3.98 -6.74 -6.83
N TYR A 5 -3.98 -5.41 -6.94
CA TYR A 5 -2.83 -4.68 -7.46
C TYR A 5 -1.61 -4.88 -6.57
N GLU A 6 -0.43 -5.01 -7.19
CA GLU A 6 0.84 -4.97 -6.49
C GLU A 6 0.98 -3.62 -5.78
N ILE A 7 1.49 -3.63 -4.55
CA ILE A 7 1.61 -2.41 -3.74
C ILE A 7 2.51 -1.38 -4.43
N GLY A 8 3.50 -1.83 -5.21
CA GLY A 8 4.34 -0.97 -6.05
C GLY A 8 3.55 -0.26 -7.15
N THR A 9 2.64 -0.94 -7.84
CA THR A 9 1.77 -0.34 -8.86
C THR A 9 0.85 0.72 -8.25
N VAL A 10 0.28 0.44 -7.08
CA VAL A 10 -0.56 1.40 -6.35
C VAL A 10 0.27 2.62 -5.92
N ALA A 11 1.50 2.42 -5.47
CA ALA A 11 2.40 3.51 -5.13
C ALA A 11 2.67 4.41 -6.33
N SER A 12 3.01 3.84 -7.49
CA SER A 12 3.26 4.60 -8.72
C SER A 12 2.01 5.33 -9.22
N SER A 13 0.83 4.72 -9.17
CA SER A 13 -0.42 5.39 -9.58
C SER A 13 -0.79 6.57 -8.68
N LEU A 14 -0.35 6.54 -7.42
CA LEU A 14 -0.52 7.63 -6.45
C LEU A 14 0.58 8.70 -6.55
N GLY A 15 1.51 8.56 -7.50
CA GLY A 15 2.61 9.52 -7.70
C GLY A 15 3.82 9.30 -6.80
N PHE A 16 3.92 8.17 -6.10
CA PHE A 16 5.14 7.84 -5.35
C PHE A 16 6.19 7.23 -6.27
N GLU A 17 7.39 7.79 -6.25
CA GLU A 17 8.57 7.21 -6.92
C GLU A 17 8.98 5.86 -6.33
N ARG A 18 8.70 5.64 -5.04
CA ARG A 18 9.07 4.42 -4.31
C ARG A 18 7.93 3.91 -3.46
N GLN A 19 7.71 2.60 -3.48
CA GLN A 19 6.76 1.90 -2.59
C GLN A 19 7.02 2.18 -1.11
N ALA A 20 8.28 2.40 -0.72
CA ALA A 20 8.64 2.74 0.65
C ALA A 20 7.98 4.05 1.13
N SER A 21 7.83 5.04 0.24
CA SER A 21 7.19 6.32 0.55
C SER A 21 5.71 6.14 0.85
N LEU A 22 5.00 5.35 0.02
CA LEU A 22 3.62 4.96 0.30
C LEU A 22 3.53 4.22 1.65
N THR A 23 4.44 3.28 1.91
CA THR A 23 4.43 2.50 3.16
C THR A 23 4.64 3.38 4.39
N ALA A 24 5.55 4.36 4.32
CA ALA A 24 5.78 5.31 5.39
C ALA A 24 4.55 6.20 5.64
N MET A 25 3.94 6.72 4.57
CA MET A 25 2.69 7.47 4.67
C MET A 25 1.58 6.61 5.28
N PHE A 26 1.38 5.38 4.80
CA PHE A 26 0.34 4.48 5.29
C PHE A 26 0.50 4.20 6.79
N LYS A 27 1.73 3.94 7.26
CA LYS A 27 2.01 3.77 8.69
C LYS A 27 1.71 5.04 9.49
N ARG A 28 2.08 6.21 8.97
CA ARG A 28 1.85 7.49 9.65
C ARG A 28 0.36 7.80 9.82
N TRP A 29 -0.47 7.47 8.84
CA TRP A 29 -1.88 7.86 8.84
C TRP A 29 -2.81 6.77 9.38
N LEU A 30 -2.52 5.49 9.09
CA LEU A 30 -3.40 4.35 9.41
C LEU A 30 -2.79 3.43 10.48
N GLY A 31 -1.58 3.72 10.95
CA GLY A 31 -0.89 2.92 11.98
C GLY A 31 -0.43 1.54 11.53
N THR A 32 -0.56 1.21 10.23
CA THR A 32 -0.27 -0.13 9.69
C THR A 32 0.42 -0.07 8.32
N THR A 33 0.82 -1.21 7.77
CA THR A 33 1.37 -1.30 6.40
C THR A 33 0.27 -1.59 5.38
N PRO A 34 0.43 -1.19 4.10
CA PRO A 34 -0.53 -1.54 3.04
C PRO A 34 -0.78 -3.05 2.95
N THR A 35 0.27 -3.86 3.09
CA THR A 35 0.18 -5.33 3.05
C THR A 35 -0.62 -5.89 4.22
N ALA A 36 -0.36 -5.41 5.45
CA ALA A 36 -1.09 -5.85 6.64
C ALA A 36 -2.56 -5.43 6.58
N TYR A 37 -2.83 -4.21 6.13
CA TYR A 37 -4.18 -3.71 5.89
C TYR A 37 -4.92 -4.58 4.86
N ARG A 38 -4.29 -4.90 3.73
CA ARG A 38 -4.89 -5.80 2.73
C ARG A 38 -5.22 -7.18 3.30
N ARG A 39 -4.35 -7.71 4.17
CA ARG A 39 -4.56 -9.01 4.82
C ARG A 39 -5.69 -8.98 5.87
N SER A 40 -5.97 -7.85 6.50
CA SER A 40 -7.06 -7.77 7.49
C SER A 40 -8.46 -7.74 6.87
N TRP A 41 -8.56 -7.57 5.55
CA TRP A 41 -9.81 -7.58 4.79
C TRP A 41 -10.01 -8.91 4.04
N GLY A 42 -9.12 -9.88 4.26
CA GLY A 42 -9.17 -11.23 3.68
C GLY A 42 -9.69 -12.25 4.66
#